data_AF-A0A8T6F561-F1
#
_entry.id   AF-A0A8T6F561-F1
#
_cell.length_a   1.000
_cell.length_b   1.000
_cell.length_c   1.000
_cell.angle_alpha   90.00
_cell.angle_beta   90.00
_cell.angle_gamma   90.00
#
_symmetry.space_group_name_H-M   'P 1'
#
loop_
_entity.id
_entity.type
_entity.pdbx_description
1 polymer ?
#
loop_
_entity_poly.entity_id
_entity_poly.type
_entity_poly.pdbx_seq_one_letter_code
_entity_poly.pdbx_strand_id
1 'polypeptide(L)'
;MQSHGQDPSVTVMDNLIQSAGQPDSRPFRERARMIGAVYTISYTEAIVAVYDYDREQAGGLPKSTFLMAAKPEGDESFVLLRIQKEARLPSAAANDQTRQETIEDSGNQGHWSDRLPDWVRDKMSLHGLECSVLGTFVAESNGRYRYAEDIDNYYAVNQLMVWKPDAVSLDVIVNHQHRTNDIPVARKAAKIGRTRFAAAEPSNATKADFRINPTDIMKRRTAYFGMSRSGKSNGLKIVAENIYRIRDDNPAHRVGQIIFDLSGEYAQDNYQDGKGLHRVHETLG
;
A
#
# COMPACT_ATOMS: atom_id res chain seq x y z
N MET A 1 -18.98 43.02 23.48
CA MET A 1 -18.03 41.90 23.28
C MET A 1 -18.83 40.61 23.35
N GLN A 2 -19.28 40.10 22.21
CA GLN A 2 -20.06 38.87 22.13
C GLN A 2 -19.11 37.68 21.98
N SER A 3 -19.15 36.78 22.96
CA SER A 3 -18.50 35.46 22.93
C SER A 3 -19.12 34.61 21.83
N HIS A 4 -18.35 34.29 20.78
CA HIS A 4 -18.74 33.26 19.82
C HIS A 4 -18.60 31.89 20.47
N GLY A 5 -19.74 31.27 20.79
CA GLY A 5 -19.80 29.88 21.20
C GLY A 5 -19.37 28.98 20.03
N GLN A 6 -18.42 28.09 20.29
CA GLN A 6 -18.05 27.04 19.35
C GLN A 6 -19.23 26.09 19.16
N ASP A 7 -19.52 25.78 17.90
CA ASP A 7 -20.62 24.93 17.49
C ASP A 7 -20.39 23.48 17.98
N PRO A 8 -21.28 22.92 18.83
CA PRO A 8 -21.12 21.57 19.39
C PRO A 8 -21.13 20.47 18.32
N SER A 9 -21.63 20.74 17.10
CA SER A 9 -21.60 19.80 15.97
C SER A 9 -20.18 19.56 15.40
N VAL A 10 -19.28 20.53 15.53
CA VAL A 10 -17.87 20.41 15.12
C VAL A 10 -17.08 19.52 16.08
N THR A 11 -17.38 19.62 17.38
CA THR A 11 -16.71 18.83 18.44
C THR A 11 -17.11 17.35 18.39
N VAL A 12 -18.34 17.05 17.98
CA VAL A 12 -18.85 15.67 17.88
C VAL A 12 -18.29 14.93 16.65
N MET A 13 -18.02 15.64 15.55
CA MET A 13 -17.43 15.06 14.32
C MET A 13 -15.94 14.72 14.47
N ASP A 14 -15.17 15.55 15.20
CA ASP A 14 -13.78 15.23 15.55
C ASP A 14 -13.68 13.98 16.45
N ASN A 15 -14.69 13.77 17.30
CA ASN A 15 -14.78 12.59 18.17
C ASN A 15 -15.26 11.32 17.46
N LEU A 16 -15.98 11.42 16.34
CA LEU A 16 -16.43 10.24 15.58
C LEU A 16 -15.34 9.64 14.69
N ILE A 17 -14.37 10.44 14.24
CA ILE A 17 -13.14 9.94 13.59
C ILE A 17 -12.28 9.15 14.59
N GLN A 18 -12.40 9.40 15.90
CA GLN A 18 -11.70 8.65 16.95
C GLN A 18 -12.31 7.25 17.24
N SER A 19 -13.46 6.89 16.63
CA SER A 19 -14.16 5.62 16.90
C SER A 19 -13.69 4.43 16.03
N ALA A 20 -12.87 4.67 15.01
CA ALA A 20 -11.99 3.63 14.48
C ALA A 20 -10.79 3.58 15.43
N GLY A 21 -10.62 2.49 16.18
CA GLY A 21 -9.60 2.36 17.22
C GLY A 21 -8.30 3.05 16.79
N GLN A 22 -7.80 3.98 17.63
CA GLN A 22 -6.70 4.85 17.27
C GLN A 22 -5.62 4.05 16.55
N PRO A 23 -5.26 4.41 15.30
CA PRO A 23 -4.24 3.70 14.57
C PRO A 23 -2.99 3.66 15.46
N ASP A 24 -2.41 2.46 15.59
CA ASP A 24 -1.24 2.21 16.43
C ASP A 24 -0.19 3.29 16.16
N SER A 25 -0.04 4.21 17.13
CA SER A 25 0.69 5.46 16.95
C SER A 25 2.20 5.28 17.11
N ARG A 26 2.66 4.06 17.33
CA ARG A 26 4.09 3.77 17.41
C ARG A 26 4.76 4.03 16.06
N PRO A 27 6.04 4.45 16.06
CA PRO A 27 6.89 4.53 14.87
C PRO A 27 6.74 3.31 13.96
N PHE A 28 6.79 3.50 12.64
CA PHE A 28 6.74 2.38 11.71
C PHE A 28 7.90 1.41 11.98
N ARG A 29 9.06 1.92 12.41
CA ARG A 29 10.24 1.09 12.71
C ARG A 29 10.03 0.09 13.84
N GLU A 30 9.13 0.38 14.78
CA GLU A 30 8.78 -0.51 15.90
C GLU A 30 7.71 -1.54 15.52
N ARG A 31 6.90 -1.25 14.51
CA ARG A 31 5.74 -2.08 14.12
C ARG A 31 6.03 -2.93 12.88
N ALA A 32 6.74 -2.36 11.91
CA ALA A 32 7.10 -2.99 10.64
C ALA A 32 8.28 -3.94 10.83
N ARG A 33 8.39 -4.92 9.93
CA ARG A 33 9.48 -5.90 9.97
C ARG A 33 10.68 -5.37 9.21
N MET A 34 11.80 -5.15 9.88
CA MET A 34 13.08 -4.95 9.20
C MET A 34 13.45 -6.24 8.45
N ILE A 35 13.85 -6.11 7.19
CA ILE A 35 14.14 -7.26 6.30
C ILE A 35 15.54 -7.23 5.70
N GLY A 36 16.28 -6.14 5.84
CA GLY A 36 17.60 -6.03 5.23
C GLY A 36 18.06 -4.60 5.05
N ALA A 37 18.96 -4.39 4.09
CA ALA A 37 19.63 -3.13 3.85
C ALA A 37 19.64 -2.76 2.37
N VAL A 38 19.73 -1.47 2.08
CA VAL A 38 19.96 -1.00 0.70
C VAL A 38 21.40 -1.33 0.33
N TYR A 39 21.59 -2.08 -0.74
CA TYR A 39 22.89 -2.44 -1.30
C TYR A 39 23.40 -1.38 -2.27
N THR A 40 22.51 -0.90 -3.15
CA THR A 40 22.74 0.25 -4.04
C THR A 40 21.43 1.01 -4.24
N ILE A 41 21.50 2.31 -4.52
CA ILE A 41 20.34 3.13 -4.88
C ILE A 41 20.72 4.19 -5.90
N SER A 42 19.80 4.48 -6.81
CA SER A 42 19.78 5.60 -7.73
C SER A 42 18.46 6.35 -7.56
N TYR A 43 18.20 7.35 -8.41
CA TYR A 43 16.91 8.06 -8.37
C TYR A 43 15.70 7.20 -8.75
N THR A 44 15.91 6.10 -9.50
CA THR A 44 14.81 5.29 -10.06
C THR A 44 14.83 3.84 -9.60
N GLU A 45 15.99 3.35 -9.15
CA GLU A 45 16.19 1.93 -8.86
C GLU A 45 17.01 1.73 -7.57
N ALA A 46 16.76 0.62 -6.88
CA ALA A 46 17.53 0.20 -5.72
C ALA A 46 17.74 -1.31 -5.77
N ILE A 47 18.92 -1.76 -5.34
CA ILE A 47 19.14 -3.17 -4.98
C ILE A 47 19.05 -3.26 -3.47
N VAL A 48 18.17 -4.12 -2.97
CA VAL A 48 18.01 -4.42 -1.54
C VAL A 48 18.60 -5.80 -1.26
N ALA A 49 19.47 -5.89 -0.26
CA ALA A 49 19.98 -7.16 0.24
C ALA A 49 19.12 -7.64 1.41
N VAL A 50 18.65 -8.88 1.35
CA VAL A 50 17.69 -9.48 2.29
C VAL A 50 18.18 -10.86 2.70
N TYR A 51 18.10 -11.18 3.99
CA TYR A 51 18.38 -12.53 4.49
C TYR A 51 17.14 -13.43 4.42
N ASP A 52 17.35 -14.73 4.17
CA ASP A 52 16.27 -15.72 4.12
C ASP A 52 15.43 -15.76 5.40
N TYR A 53 16.10 -15.68 6.56
CA TYR A 53 15.43 -15.65 7.86
C TYR A 53 14.44 -14.49 7.95
N ASP A 54 14.87 -13.26 7.65
CA ASP A 54 14.00 -12.08 7.74
C ASP A 54 12.87 -12.11 6.71
N ARG A 55 13.16 -12.63 5.50
CA ARG A 55 12.15 -12.85 4.46
C ARG A 55 11.05 -13.81 4.93
N GLU A 56 11.42 -14.89 5.58
CA GLU A 56 10.48 -15.86 6.14
C GLU A 56 9.66 -15.26 7.28
N GLN A 57 10.32 -14.58 8.24
CA GLN A 57 9.65 -13.89 9.34
C GLN A 57 8.71 -12.79 8.87
N ALA A 58 9.00 -12.18 7.72
CA ALA A 58 8.14 -11.19 7.08
C ALA A 58 6.92 -11.82 6.36
N GLY A 59 6.79 -13.14 6.30
CA GLY A 59 5.74 -13.83 5.54
C GLY A 59 5.94 -13.77 4.02
N GLY A 60 7.21 -13.71 3.59
CA GLY A 60 7.62 -13.65 2.19
C GLY A 60 7.63 -12.23 1.59
N LEU A 61 8.27 -12.11 0.43
CA LEU A 61 8.46 -10.85 -0.31
C LEU A 61 8.05 -11.05 -1.78
N PRO A 62 6.74 -11.10 -2.09
CA PRO A 62 6.29 -11.27 -3.45
C PRO A 62 6.61 -10.06 -4.32
N LYS A 63 6.60 -10.26 -5.64
CA LYS A 63 6.72 -9.19 -6.62
C LYS A 63 5.68 -8.09 -6.35
N SER A 64 6.04 -6.85 -6.64
CA SER A 64 5.23 -5.65 -6.44
C SER A 64 4.95 -5.25 -4.98
N THR A 65 5.46 -6.00 -3.99
CA THR A 65 5.39 -5.56 -2.59
C THR A 65 6.15 -4.25 -2.40
N PHE A 66 5.54 -3.35 -1.63
CA PHE A 66 6.18 -2.11 -1.20
C PHE A 66 7.16 -2.38 -0.06
N LEU A 67 8.27 -1.65 -0.08
CA LEU A 67 9.27 -1.64 0.99
C LEU A 67 9.56 -0.18 1.39
N MET A 68 9.96 0.04 2.63
CA MET A 68 10.31 1.35 3.17
C MET A 68 11.81 1.36 3.47
N ALA A 69 12.57 2.20 2.79
CA ALA A 69 14.00 2.38 3.05
C ALA A 69 14.22 3.66 3.86
N ALA A 70 14.85 3.52 5.03
CA ALA A 70 15.04 4.64 5.95
C ALA A 70 16.31 4.45 6.79
N LYS A 71 16.76 5.54 7.43
CA LYS A 71 17.81 5.41 8.46
C LYS A 71 17.27 4.65 9.67
N PRO A 72 18.05 3.80 10.35
CA PRO A 72 17.62 3.14 11.60
C PRO A 72 17.20 4.13 12.68
N GLU A 73 17.89 5.26 12.75
CA GLU A 73 17.65 6.35 13.68
C GLU A 73 17.34 7.63 12.89
N GLY A 74 16.46 8.47 13.42
CA GLY A 74 16.09 9.74 12.80
C GLY A 74 14.59 9.97 12.80
N ASP A 75 14.13 10.81 11.86
CA ASP A 75 12.71 11.03 11.64
C ASP A 75 12.05 9.80 11.01
N GLU A 76 10.72 9.76 11.02
CA GLU A 76 9.93 8.68 10.43
C GLU A 76 9.88 8.74 8.89
N SER A 77 10.68 9.59 8.24
CA SER A 77 10.73 9.69 6.79
C SER A 77 11.33 8.43 6.15
N PHE A 78 10.80 8.03 4.99
CA PHE A 78 11.29 6.86 4.26
C PHE A 78 11.15 7.01 2.74
N VAL A 79 12.06 6.37 2.00
CA VAL A 79 11.96 6.18 0.56
C VAL A 79 11.05 4.98 0.30
N LEU A 80 10.04 5.17 -0.55
CA LEU A 80 9.14 4.11 -0.96
C LEU A 80 9.75 3.34 -2.13
N LEU A 81 9.95 2.04 -1.92
CA LEU A 81 10.45 1.10 -2.91
C LEU A 81 9.36 0.10 -3.30
N ARG A 82 9.47 -0.46 -4.51
CA ARG A 82 8.60 -1.57 -4.96
C ARG A 82 9.41 -2.66 -5.64
N ILE A 83 9.28 -3.89 -5.15
CA ILE A 83 9.99 -5.07 -5.68
C ILE A 83 9.58 -5.31 -7.15
N GLN A 84 10.57 -5.42 -8.02
CA GLN A 84 10.39 -5.74 -9.44
C GLN A 84 10.71 -7.20 -9.75
N LYS A 85 11.88 -7.67 -9.30
CA LYS A 85 12.42 -9.02 -9.54
C LYS A 85 13.59 -9.30 -8.59
N GLU A 86 14.11 -10.51 -8.61
CA GLU A 86 15.37 -10.88 -8.02
C GLU A 86 16.57 -10.14 -8.66
N ALA A 87 17.59 -9.86 -7.85
CA ALA A 87 18.85 -9.26 -8.27
C ALA A 87 20.03 -10.17 -7.91
N ARG A 88 21.03 -10.25 -8.80
CA ARG A 88 22.28 -10.96 -8.53
C ARG A 88 23.23 -10.07 -7.75
N LEU A 89 23.56 -10.48 -6.52
CA LEU A 89 24.63 -9.89 -5.73
C LEU A 89 26.00 -10.38 -6.23
N PRO A 90 27.12 -9.70 -5.93
CA PRO A 90 28.46 -10.13 -6.37
C PRO A 90 28.84 -11.55 -5.95
N SER A 91 28.31 -12.03 -4.81
CA SER A 91 28.53 -13.39 -4.31
C SER A 91 27.74 -14.48 -5.05
N ALA A 92 26.80 -14.11 -5.95
CA ALA A 92 25.86 -15.06 -6.55
C ALA A 92 26.56 -16.20 -7.31
N ALA A 93 27.63 -15.91 -8.06
CA ALA A 93 28.34 -16.94 -8.83
C ALA A 93 29.00 -18.01 -7.92
N ALA A 94 29.67 -17.56 -6.85
CA ALA A 94 30.29 -18.46 -5.88
C ALA A 94 29.22 -19.27 -5.12
N ASN A 95 28.12 -18.61 -4.71
CA ASN A 95 27.01 -19.29 -4.04
C ASN A 95 26.34 -20.34 -4.93
N ASP A 96 26.16 -20.04 -6.22
CA ASP A 96 25.58 -20.97 -7.20
C ASP A 96 26.47 -22.21 -7.38
N GLN A 97 27.79 -22.02 -7.46
CA GLN A 97 28.75 -23.13 -7.53
C GLN A 97 28.70 -24.02 -6.28
N THR A 98 28.80 -23.44 -5.08
CA THR A 98 28.72 -24.20 -3.83
C THR A 98 27.38 -24.94 -3.70
N ARG A 99 26.28 -24.32 -4.14
CA ARG A 99 24.96 -24.96 -4.16
C ARG A 99 24.95 -26.18 -5.09
N GLN A 100 25.52 -26.07 -6.29
CA GLN A 100 25.60 -27.17 -7.24
C GLN A 100 26.40 -28.34 -6.66
N GLU A 101 27.62 -28.09 -6.18
CA GLU A 101 28.50 -29.11 -5.60
C GLU A 101 27.82 -29.84 -4.42
N THR A 102 27.12 -29.10 -3.56
CA THR A 102 26.42 -29.68 -2.40
C THR A 102 25.20 -30.51 -2.81
N ILE A 103 24.45 -30.08 -3.82
CA ILE A 103 23.31 -30.85 -4.34
C ILE A 103 23.81 -32.15 -4.97
N GLU A 104 24.87 -32.10 -5.77
CA GLU A 104 25.48 -33.28 -6.39
C GLU A 104 25.97 -34.29 -5.33
N ASP A 105 26.66 -33.81 -4.29
CA ASP A 105 27.10 -34.64 -3.16
C ASP A 105 25.91 -35.19 -2.36
N SER A 106 24.82 -34.41 -2.22
CA SER A 106 23.64 -34.81 -1.45
C SER A 106 23.00 -36.10 -1.93
N GLY A 107 23.06 -36.37 -3.24
CA GLY A 107 22.43 -37.55 -3.84
C GLY A 107 20.94 -37.69 -3.51
N ASN A 108 20.24 -36.57 -3.27
CA ASN A 108 18.86 -36.50 -2.76
C ASN A 108 18.64 -37.14 -1.37
N GLN A 109 19.69 -37.35 -0.57
CA GLN A 109 19.55 -37.80 0.81
C GLN A 109 19.48 -36.60 1.76
N GLY A 110 18.26 -36.26 2.18
CA GLY A 110 17.98 -35.13 3.06
C GLY A 110 17.98 -33.79 2.33
N HIS A 111 17.83 -32.70 3.08
CA HIS A 111 17.88 -31.36 2.49
C HIS A 111 19.35 -30.96 2.27
N TRP A 112 19.71 -30.58 1.04
CA TRP A 112 21.11 -30.30 0.66
C TRP A 112 21.79 -29.27 1.57
N SER A 113 21.03 -28.28 2.08
CA SER A 113 21.60 -27.24 2.95
C SER A 113 22.07 -27.78 4.30
N ASP A 114 21.57 -28.93 4.76
CA ASP A 114 21.92 -29.50 6.07
C ASP A 114 23.39 -29.95 6.11
N ARG A 115 23.98 -30.23 4.94
CA ARG A 115 25.38 -30.62 4.77
C ARG A 115 26.37 -29.45 4.81
N LEU A 116 25.89 -28.22 4.67
CA LEU A 116 26.74 -27.04 4.72
C LEU A 116 27.15 -26.70 6.18
N PRO A 117 28.34 -26.13 6.40
CA PRO A 117 28.64 -25.47 7.66
C PRO A 117 27.73 -24.25 7.89
N ASP A 118 27.45 -23.90 9.15
CA ASP A 118 26.55 -22.78 9.51
C ASP A 118 26.95 -21.45 8.86
N TRP A 119 28.24 -21.11 8.88
CA TRP A 119 28.74 -19.87 8.29
C TRP A 119 28.57 -19.81 6.76
N VAL A 120 28.56 -20.97 6.09
CA VAL A 120 28.29 -21.04 4.64
C VAL A 120 26.80 -20.86 4.38
N ARG A 121 25.94 -21.49 5.18
CA ARG A 121 24.49 -21.28 5.11
C ARG A 121 24.13 -19.80 5.29
N ASP A 122 24.70 -19.17 6.32
CA ASP A 122 24.49 -17.75 6.59
C ASP A 122 24.91 -16.87 5.41
N LYS A 123 26.12 -17.08 4.88
CA LYS A 123 26.61 -16.35 3.70
C LYS A 123 25.75 -16.57 2.45
N MET A 124 25.23 -17.78 2.25
CA MET A 124 24.39 -18.14 1.12
C MET A 124 22.93 -17.71 1.27
N SER A 125 22.52 -17.31 2.49
CA SER A 125 21.16 -16.87 2.80
C SER A 125 20.86 -15.42 2.39
N LEU A 126 21.89 -14.69 1.94
CA LEU A 126 21.75 -13.30 1.47
C LEU A 126 21.34 -13.26 0.00
N HIS A 127 20.21 -12.60 -0.29
CA HIS A 127 19.65 -12.47 -1.63
C HIS A 127 19.46 -11.00 -2.01
N GLY A 128 19.53 -10.72 -3.31
CA GLY A 128 19.25 -9.39 -3.86
C GLY A 128 17.83 -9.28 -4.40
N LEU A 129 17.20 -8.11 -4.18
CA LEU A 129 15.94 -7.71 -4.80
C LEU A 129 16.14 -6.41 -5.57
N GLU A 130 15.80 -6.41 -6.85
CA GLU A 130 15.72 -5.18 -7.65
C GLU A 130 14.39 -4.50 -7.36
N CYS A 131 14.45 -3.23 -6.95
CA CYS A 131 13.31 -2.42 -6.59
C CYS A 131 13.27 -1.15 -7.44
N SER A 132 12.07 -0.72 -7.84
CA SER A 132 11.87 0.63 -8.35
C SER A 132 11.70 1.60 -7.17
N VAL A 133 12.35 2.75 -7.25
CA VAL A 133 12.07 3.89 -6.38
C VAL A 133 10.78 4.55 -6.86
N LEU A 134 9.84 4.77 -5.95
CA LEU A 134 8.57 5.43 -6.28
C LEU A 134 8.52 6.89 -5.83
N GLY A 135 9.22 7.23 -4.74
CA GLY A 135 9.22 8.56 -4.16
C GLY A 135 9.59 8.53 -2.68
N THR A 136 9.36 9.63 -1.99
CA THR A 136 9.73 9.81 -0.58
C THR A 136 8.52 10.22 0.26
N PHE A 137 8.29 9.51 1.35
CA PHE A 137 7.37 9.93 2.41
C PHE A 137 8.17 10.72 3.45
N VAL A 138 7.88 12.00 3.60
CA VAL A 138 8.48 12.89 4.58
C VAL A 138 7.56 12.99 5.79
N ALA A 139 8.07 12.64 6.98
CA ALA A 139 7.33 12.77 8.23
C ALA A 139 7.17 14.25 8.61
N GLU A 140 5.95 14.62 9.04
CA GLU A 140 5.62 15.95 9.52
C GLU A 140 5.50 15.96 11.06
N SER A 141 5.64 17.14 11.67
CA SER A 141 5.54 17.32 13.12
C SER A 141 4.17 16.96 13.73
N ASN A 142 3.14 16.87 12.89
CA ASN A 142 1.78 16.50 13.27
C ASN A 142 1.53 14.97 13.23
N GLY A 143 2.57 14.16 12.98
CA GLY A 143 2.47 12.69 12.86
C GLY A 143 1.93 12.20 11.50
N ARG A 144 1.72 13.10 10.54
CA ARG A 144 1.34 12.76 9.17
C ARG A 144 2.57 12.64 8.28
N TYR A 145 2.33 12.16 7.07
CA TYR A 145 3.32 12.15 6.01
C TYR A 145 2.92 13.09 4.88
N ARG A 146 3.92 13.64 4.21
CA ARG A 146 3.84 14.28 2.89
C ARG A 146 4.59 13.43 1.88
N TYR A 147 3.94 13.09 0.78
CA TYR A 147 4.58 12.37 -0.32
C TYR A 147 5.24 13.32 -1.32
N ALA A 148 6.44 12.98 -1.76
CA ALA A 148 7.15 13.58 -2.88
C ALA A 148 7.41 12.48 -3.93
N GLU A 149 7.23 12.78 -5.21
CA GLU A 149 7.41 11.82 -6.31
C GLU A 149 8.89 11.52 -6.60
N ASP A 150 9.79 12.34 -6.07
CA ASP A 150 11.22 12.23 -6.24
C ASP A 150 11.94 11.87 -4.94
N ILE A 151 13.25 11.60 -5.08
CA ILE A 151 14.19 11.59 -3.98
C ILE A 151 15.00 12.89 -4.10
N ASP A 152 14.91 13.75 -3.08
CA ASP A 152 15.65 15.01 -3.01
C ASP A 152 17.18 14.79 -2.97
N ASN A 153 17.64 13.77 -2.23
CA ASN A 153 19.05 13.38 -2.18
C ASN A 153 19.22 11.87 -1.98
N TYR A 154 20.12 11.22 -2.71
CA TYR A 154 20.46 9.83 -2.42
C TYR A 154 21.25 9.81 -1.11
N TYR A 155 20.60 9.35 -0.03
CA TYR A 155 21.27 9.14 1.24
C TYR A 155 22.48 8.22 1.03
N ALA A 156 23.51 8.38 1.87
CA ALA A 156 24.62 7.44 1.88
C ALA A 156 24.05 6.02 2.06
N VAL A 157 24.21 5.18 1.03
CA VAL A 157 23.58 3.85 0.91
C VAL A 157 23.79 3.01 2.17
N ASN A 158 24.97 3.15 2.78
CA ASN A 158 25.37 2.48 4.02
C ASN A 158 24.57 2.88 5.27
N GLN A 159 23.65 3.84 5.18
CA GLN A 159 22.79 4.27 6.28
C GLN A 159 21.34 3.82 6.12
N LEU A 160 20.95 3.16 5.02
CA LEU A 160 19.56 2.80 4.76
C LEU A 160 19.30 1.32 5.05
N MET A 161 18.45 1.08 6.05
CA MET A 161 17.83 -0.21 6.31
C MET A 161 16.46 -0.26 5.62
N VAL A 162 15.95 -1.47 5.44
CA VAL A 162 14.71 -1.72 4.70
C VAL A 162 13.72 -2.47 5.56
N TRP A 163 12.47 -1.98 5.57
CA TRP A 163 11.35 -2.58 6.28
C TRP A 163 10.26 -3.01 5.29
N LYS A 164 9.62 -4.14 5.57
CA LYS A 164 8.34 -4.52 4.98
C LYS A 164 7.21 -3.85 5.76
N PRO A 165 6.32 -3.07 5.10
CA PRO A 165 5.19 -2.42 5.74
C PRO A 165 4.28 -3.42 6.47
N ASP A 166 3.88 -3.04 7.67
CA ASP A 166 2.76 -3.67 8.36
C ASP A 166 1.42 -3.10 7.84
N ALA A 167 0.29 -3.53 8.40
CA ALA A 167 -1.03 -3.12 7.94
C ALA A 167 -1.27 -1.61 8.04
N VAL A 168 -0.81 -0.96 9.12
CA VAL A 168 -1.02 0.48 9.32
C VAL A 168 -0.13 1.28 8.38
N SER A 169 1.15 0.92 8.24
CA SER A 169 2.06 1.62 7.32
C SER A 169 1.64 1.42 5.87
N LEU A 170 1.14 0.22 5.51
CA LEU A 170 0.59 -0.03 4.19
C LEU A 170 -0.66 0.81 3.91
N ASP A 171 -1.56 0.97 4.90
CA ASP A 171 -2.74 1.83 4.77
C ASP A 171 -2.34 3.30 4.52
N VAL A 172 -1.33 3.80 5.24
CA VAL A 172 -0.75 5.13 5.00
C VAL A 172 -0.23 5.27 3.57
N ILE A 173 0.51 4.28 3.07
CA ILE A 173 1.08 4.31 1.72
C ILE A 173 -0.02 4.32 0.65
N VAL A 174 -0.98 3.40 0.73
CA VAL A 174 -1.96 3.19 -0.36
C VAL A 174 -3.13 4.17 -0.34
N ASN A 175 -3.43 4.76 0.82
CA ASN A 175 -4.49 5.76 0.97
C ASN A 175 -3.93 7.17 1.16
N HIS A 176 -2.65 7.40 0.85
CA HIS A 176 -2.08 8.75 0.91
C HIS A 176 -2.82 9.70 -0.05
N GLN A 177 -3.22 10.86 0.45
CA GLN A 177 -3.93 11.88 -0.33
C GLN A 177 -3.07 13.12 -0.51
N HIS A 178 -2.81 13.46 -1.77
CA HIS A 178 -2.22 14.74 -2.12
C HIS A 178 -3.29 15.83 -1.96
N ARG A 179 -3.10 16.77 -1.01
CA ARG A 179 -4.12 17.77 -0.61
C ARG A 179 -4.42 18.86 -1.66
N THR A 180 -4.25 18.59 -2.95
CA THR A 180 -4.38 19.61 -4.01
C THR A 180 -5.81 20.07 -4.25
N ASN A 181 -6.81 19.32 -3.76
CA ASN A 181 -8.23 19.66 -3.90
C ASN A 181 -8.94 19.60 -2.54
N ASP A 182 -8.75 20.59 -1.67
CA ASP A 182 -9.60 20.78 -0.48
C ASP A 182 -11.00 21.23 -0.97
N ILE A 183 -11.76 20.30 -1.55
CA ILE A 183 -13.20 20.45 -1.68
C ILE A 183 -13.74 20.15 -0.27
N PRO A 184 -14.38 21.11 0.42
CA PRO A 184 -14.90 20.95 1.78
C PRO A 184 -16.19 20.12 1.77
N VAL A 185 -16.17 19.00 1.06
CA VAL A 185 -17.23 18.00 0.96
C VAL A 185 -16.70 16.78 1.69
N ALA A 186 -17.55 16.15 2.49
CA ALA A 186 -17.16 15.15 3.46
C ALA A 186 -16.13 14.14 2.93
N ARG A 187 -15.05 14.01 3.71
CA ARG A 187 -13.86 13.19 3.44
C ARG A 187 -14.12 11.70 3.65
N LYS A 188 -15.34 11.21 3.42
CA LYS A 188 -15.66 9.80 3.65
C LYS A 188 -15.14 8.98 2.48
N ALA A 189 -13.82 8.73 2.53
CA ALA A 189 -13.12 7.90 1.57
C ALA A 189 -13.79 6.52 1.55
N ALA A 190 -14.18 6.10 0.37
CA ALA A 190 -14.96 4.90 0.23
C ALA A 190 -14.11 3.73 -0.20
N LYS A 191 -14.34 2.59 0.44
CA LYS A 191 -13.62 1.36 0.15
C LYS A 191 -13.97 0.87 -1.25
N ILE A 192 -12.96 0.81 -2.11
CA ILE A 192 -13.04 0.20 -3.45
C ILE A 192 -12.62 -1.26 -3.39
N GLY A 193 -11.68 -1.60 -2.52
CA GLY A 193 -11.17 -2.96 -2.41
C GLY A 193 -10.10 -3.07 -1.33
N ARG A 194 -9.19 -4.04 -1.52
CA ARG A 194 -8.02 -4.24 -0.66
C ARG A 194 -6.77 -4.44 -1.49
N THR A 195 -5.62 -4.14 -0.91
CA THR A 195 -4.32 -4.42 -1.51
C THR A 195 -4.12 -5.93 -1.70
N ARG A 196 -3.49 -6.29 -2.82
CA ARG A 196 -3.05 -7.65 -3.12
C ARG A 196 -1.81 -7.58 -4.02
N PHE A 197 -0.71 -8.15 -3.55
CA PHE A 197 0.55 -8.16 -4.30
C PHE A 197 0.73 -9.39 -5.19
N ALA A 198 0.15 -10.53 -4.79
CA ALA A 198 0.24 -11.79 -5.53
C ALA A 198 -1.13 -12.49 -5.63
N ALA A 199 -1.31 -13.27 -6.70
CA ALA A 199 -2.51 -14.10 -6.85
C ALA A 199 -2.51 -15.23 -5.80
N ALA A 200 -1.39 -15.92 -5.61
CA ALA A 200 -1.18 -16.83 -4.50
C ALA A 200 -0.77 -16.02 -3.26
N GLU A 201 -1.75 -15.49 -2.54
CA GLU A 201 -1.51 -14.74 -1.30
C GLU A 201 -1.45 -15.70 -0.12
N PRO A 202 -0.38 -15.69 0.71
CA PRO A 202 -0.34 -16.51 1.92
C PRO A 202 -1.40 -16.03 2.92
N SER A 203 -1.81 -16.91 3.83
CA SER A 203 -2.88 -16.62 4.80
C SER A 203 -2.56 -15.41 5.70
N ASN A 204 -1.28 -15.20 6.01
CA ASN A 204 -0.75 -14.13 6.85
C ASN A 204 -0.30 -12.88 6.07
N ALA A 205 -0.66 -12.73 4.80
CA ALA A 205 -0.27 -11.55 4.03
C ALA A 205 -0.82 -10.24 4.64
N THR A 206 0.02 -9.22 4.67
CA THR A 206 -0.36 -7.85 5.04
C THR A 206 -1.41 -7.31 4.07
N LYS A 207 -2.52 -6.81 4.61
CA LYS A 207 -3.63 -6.27 3.83
C LYS A 207 -3.95 -4.87 4.33
N ALA A 208 -4.21 -3.97 3.40
CA ALA A 208 -4.81 -2.67 3.67
C ALA A 208 -6.03 -2.50 2.77
N ASP A 209 -7.05 -1.83 3.28
CA ASP A 209 -8.19 -1.45 2.47
C ASP A 209 -7.79 -0.28 1.58
N PHE A 210 -8.14 -0.35 0.30
CA PHE A 210 -7.94 0.74 -0.63
C PHE A 210 -9.21 1.57 -0.72
N ARG A 211 -9.07 2.87 -0.46
CA ARG A 211 -10.17 3.83 -0.42
C ARG A 211 -9.90 4.95 -1.41
N ILE A 212 -10.96 5.41 -2.07
CA ILE A 212 -10.89 6.59 -2.92
C ILE A 212 -11.75 7.69 -2.33
N ASN A 213 -11.24 8.92 -2.32
CA ASN A 213 -12.08 10.06 -2.01
C ASN A 213 -12.83 10.45 -3.29
N PRO A 214 -14.17 10.54 -3.28
CA PRO A 214 -14.89 10.99 -4.46
C PRO A 214 -14.42 12.38 -4.97
N THR A 215 -13.83 13.22 -4.12
CA THR A 215 -13.17 14.48 -4.54
C THR A 215 -11.99 14.31 -5.49
N ASP A 216 -11.33 13.16 -5.47
CA ASP A 216 -10.18 12.85 -6.34
C ASP A 216 -10.63 12.57 -7.78
N ILE A 217 -11.88 12.12 -7.94
CA ILE A 217 -12.50 11.78 -9.23
C ILE A 217 -13.32 12.95 -9.76
N MET A 218 -13.99 13.68 -8.88
CA MET A 218 -14.79 14.85 -9.26
C MET A 218 -13.95 15.87 -10.02
N LYS A 219 -14.55 16.42 -11.10
CA LYS A 219 -13.91 17.40 -12.01
C LYS A 219 -12.68 16.86 -12.77
N ARG A 220 -12.36 15.57 -12.67
CA ARG A 220 -11.34 14.90 -13.49
C ARG A 220 -12.00 13.99 -14.52
N ARG A 221 -11.36 13.86 -15.68
CA ARG A 221 -11.79 12.88 -16.69
C ARG A 221 -11.21 11.52 -16.28
N THR A 222 -12.08 10.61 -15.85
CA THR A 222 -11.70 9.25 -15.43
C THR A 222 -12.18 8.23 -16.45
N ALA A 223 -11.30 7.27 -16.78
CA ALA A 223 -11.62 6.18 -17.69
C ALA A 223 -11.42 4.84 -16.97
N TYR A 224 -12.33 3.89 -17.23
CA TYR A 224 -12.29 2.53 -16.69
C TYR A 224 -11.99 1.56 -17.83
N PHE A 225 -10.81 0.94 -17.79
CA PHE A 225 -10.39 -0.06 -18.78
C PHE A 225 -10.38 -1.47 -18.18
N GLY A 226 -10.52 -2.49 -19.04
CA GLY A 226 -10.56 -3.89 -18.62
C GLY A 226 -11.43 -4.76 -19.53
N MET A 227 -11.32 -6.08 -19.41
CA MET A 227 -12.10 -7.04 -20.18
C MET A 227 -13.54 -7.20 -19.65
N SER A 228 -14.44 -7.78 -20.45
CA SER A 228 -15.79 -8.13 -19.96
C SER A 228 -15.70 -9.08 -18.76
N ARG A 229 -16.56 -8.89 -17.75
CA ARG A 229 -16.58 -9.64 -16.48
C ARG A 229 -15.33 -9.47 -15.60
N SER A 230 -14.51 -8.45 -15.83
CA SER A 230 -13.35 -8.13 -14.98
C SER A 230 -13.68 -7.18 -13.80
N GLY A 231 -14.96 -6.90 -13.55
CA GLY A 231 -15.39 -6.02 -12.45
C GLY A 231 -15.41 -4.51 -12.77
N LYS A 232 -15.24 -4.08 -14.03
CA LYS A 232 -15.32 -2.66 -14.42
C LYS A 232 -16.63 -1.99 -13.98
N SER A 233 -17.77 -2.61 -14.34
CA SER A 233 -19.09 -2.07 -14.02
C SER A 233 -19.31 -1.97 -12.51
N ASN A 234 -18.82 -2.94 -11.74
CA ASN A 234 -18.89 -2.91 -10.26
C ASN A 234 -18.04 -1.78 -9.67
N GLY A 235 -16.82 -1.56 -10.17
CA GLY A 235 -15.98 -0.44 -9.75
C GLY A 235 -16.62 0.91 -10.03
N LEU A 236 -17.24 1.08 -11.21
CA LEU A 236 -17.99 2.29 -11.55
C LEU A 236 -19.21 2.49 -10.65
N LYS A 237 -19.97 1.42 -10.35
CA LYS A 237 -21.11 1.48 -9.42
C LYS A 237 -20.70 1.99 -8.04
N ILE A 238 -19.62 1.44 -7.48
CA ILE A 238 -19.09 1.90 -6.19
C ILE A 238 -18.72 3.38 -6.27
N VAL A 239 -17.99 3.82 -7.29
CA VAL A 239 -17.61 5.24 -7.43
C VAL A 239 -18.83 6.15 -7.59
N ALA A 240 -19.78 5.79 -8.45
CA ALA A 240 -20.99 6.57 -8.67
C ALA A 240 -21.82 6.68 -7.38
N GLU A 241 -21.98 5.59 -6.63
CA GLU A 241 -22.63 5.58 -5.32
C GLU A 241 -21.94 6.52 -4.33
N ASN A 242 -20.60 6.52 -4.28
CA ASN A 242 -19.86 7.40 -3.38
C ASN A 242 -19.94 8.88 -3.75
N ILE A 243 -19.94 9.20 -5.04
CA ILE A 243 -20.18 10.56 -5.52
C ILE A 243 -21.63 11.00 -5.21
N TYR A 244 -22.59 10.08 -5.21
CA TYR A 244 -23.98 10.39 -4.86
C TYR A 244 -24.12 10.70 -3.36
N ARG A 245 -23.50 9.90 -2.50
CA ARG A 245 -23.55 10.04 -1.03
C ARG A 245 -22.99 11.36 -0.50
N ILE A 246 -22.11 12.03 -1.26
CA ILE A 246 -21.62 13.39 -0.98
C ILE A 246 -22.76 14.37 -0.63
N ARG A 247 -23.91 14.24 -1.32
CA ARG A 247 -25.03 15.17 -1.16
C ARG A 247 -25.61 15.15 0.26
N ASP A 248 -25.53 14.01 0.94
CA ASP A 248 -26.12 13.80 2.26
C ASP A 248 -25.25 14.48 3.31
N ASP A 249 -23.93 14.39 3.14
CA ASP A 249 -22.96 14.97 4.07
C ASP A 249 -22.72 16.48 3.84
N ASN A 250 -23.07 17.01 2.67
CA ASN A 250 -22.94 18.45 2.39
C ASN A 250 -24.08 18.98 1.50
N PRO A 251 -25.24 19.35 2.09
CA PRO A 251 -26.42 19.80 1.36
C PRO A 251 -26.20 21.07 0.52
N ALA A 252 -25.19 21.89 0.87
CA ALA A 252 -24.83 23.07 0.10
C ALA A 252 -24.14 22.71 -1.23
N HIS A 253 -23.53 21.53 -1.32
CA HIS A 253 -22.90 21.02 -2.53
C HIS A 253 -23.87 20.15 -3.34
N ARG A 254 -24.49 20.77 -4.35
CA ARG A 254 -25.32 20.06 -5.33
C ARG A 254 -24.45 19.27 -6.30
N VAL A 255 -24.36 17.95 -6.08
CA VAL A 255 -23.71 17.01 -7.00
C VAL A 255 -24.77 16.26 -7.80
N GLY A 256 -24.62 16.24 -9.13
CA GLY A 256 -25.48 15.50 -10.05
C GLY A 256 -24.67 14.59 -10.95
N GLN A 257 -25.23 13.44 -11.31
CA GLN A 257 -24.60 12.46 -12.20
C GLN A 257 -25.59 12.09 -13.31
N ILE A 258 -25.08 12.02 -14.55
CA ILE A 258 -25.81 11.52 -15.70
C ILE A 258 -25.05 10.31 -16.21
N ILE A 259 -25.72 9.16 -16.24
CA ILE A 259 -25.14 7.90 -16.72
C ILE A 259 -25.85 7.52 -18.02
N PHE A 260 -25.09 7.45 -19.10
CA PHE A 260 -25.57 6.92 -20.38
C PHE A 260 -25.32 5.41 -20.39
N ASP A 261 -26.37 4.64 -20.10
CA ASP A 261 -26.31 3.19 -19.98
C ASP A 261 -26.80 2.51 -21.26
N LEU A 262 -25.90 2.30 -22.22
CA LEU A 262 -26.23 1.66 -23.49
C LEU A 262 -26.59 0.17 -23.35
N SER A 263 -26.09 -0.51 -22.30
CA SER A 263 -26.30 -1.94 -22.10
C SER A 263 -27.41 -2.29 -21.10
N GLY A 264 -27.86 -1.31 -20.31
CA GLY A 264 -28.85 -1.50 -19.25
C GLY A 264 -28.28 -2.08 -17.95
N GLU A 265 -26.95 -2.21 -17.83
CA GLU A 265 -26.28 -2.85 -16.68
C GLU A 265 -26.37 -2.04 -15.36
N TYR A 266 -26.66 -0.75 -15.45
CA TYR A 266 -26.67 0.19 -14.32
C TYR A 266 -28.10 0.54 -13.87
N ALA A 267 -29.08 0.43 -14.77
CA ALA A 267 -30.50 0.62 -14.44
C ALA A 267 -31.09 -0.57 -13.67
N GLN A 268 -30.61 -1.79 -13.92
CA GLN A 268 -31.15 -3.02 -13.33
C GLN A 268 -30.44 -3.43 -12.05
N ASP A 269 -31.11 -4.22 -11.22
CA ASP A 269 -30.50 -4.87 -10.07
C ASP A 269 -29.49 -5.92 -10.51
N ASN A 270 -28.39 -5.99 -9.77
CA ASN A 270 -27.43 -7.06 -9.97
C ASN A 270 -27.99 -8.36 -9.38
N TYR A 271 -28.21 -9.37 -10.22
CA TYR A 271 -28.84 -10.64 -9.83
C TYR A 271 -28.10 -11.41 -8.72
N GLN A 272 -26.81 -11.13 -8.49
CA GLN A 272 -25.98 -11.84 -7.51
C GLN A 272 -26.15 -11.31 -6.08
N ASP A 273 -26.38 -10.01 -5.90
CA ASP A 273 -26.44 -9.35 -4.60
C ASP A 273 -27.66 -8.43 -4.42
N GLY A 274 -28.54 -8.35 -5.42
CA GLY A 274 -29.77 -7.55 -5.41
C GLY A 274 -29.53 -6.04 -5.40
N LYS A 275 -28.29 -5.60 -5.64
CA LYS A 275 -27.91 -4.18 -5.56
C LYS A 275 -27.98 -3.52 -6.95
N GLY A 276 -28.63 -2.36 -7.01
CA GLY A 276 -28.73 -1.53 -8.21
C GLY A 276 -28.40 -0.07 -7.89
N LEU A 277 -27.81 0.67 -8.84
CA LEU A 277 -27.54 2.10 -8.64
C LEU A 277 -28.83 2.90 -8.41
N HIS A 278 -29.95 2.47 -9.01
CA HIS A 278 -31.25 3.10 -8.80
C HIS A 278 -31.73 2.96 -7.34
N ARG A 279 -31.32 1.90 -6.63
CA ARG A 279 -31.68 1.62 -5.22
C ARG A 279 -30.69 2.18 -4.21
N VAL A 280 -29.71 2.97 -4.63
CA VAL A 280 -28.75 3.59 -3.70
C VAL A 280 -29.48 4.37 -2.60
N HIS A 281 -30.64 4.97 -2.91
CA HIS A 281 -31.47 5.66 -1.93
C HIS A 281 -32.16 4.76 -0.89
N GLU A 282 -32.38 3.48 -1.19
CA GLU A 282 -33.05 2.51 -0.31
C GLU A 282 -32.09 1.93 0.74
N THR A 283 -30.77 1.97 0.47
CA THR A 283 -29.70 1.51 1.38
C THR A 283 -29.14 2.64 2.26
N LEU A 284 -29.81 3.80 2.29
CA LEU A 284 -29.46 4.95 3.12
C LEU A 284 -30.20 4.99 4.47
N GLY A 285 -30.95 3.94 4.80
CA GLY A 285 -31.65 3.77 6.09
C GLY A 285 -30.80 3.13 7.16
#